data_AF-B1YFT4-F1
#
_entry.id   AF-B1YFT4-F1
#
_cell.length_a   1.000
_cell.length_b   1.000
_cell.length_c   1.000
_cell.angle_alpha   90.00
_cell.angle_beta   90.00
_cell.angle_gamma   90.00
#
_symmetry.space_group_name_H-M   'P 1'
#
loop_
_entity.id
_entity.type
_entity.pdbx_description
1 polymer ?
#
loop_
_entity_poly.entity_id
_entity_poly.type
_entity_poly.pdbx_seq_one_letter_code
_entity_poly.pdbx_strand_id
1 'polypeptide(L)' 'MNMKSFLLSFILIYLLLSLPAFFGIGYVIDWVPEATLGQKFNGYVIAGLGNQFLLKSLCAVIASIVLSLLLSNRKVGKRM' A
#
# COMPACT_ATOMS: atom_id res chain seq x y z
N MET A 1 -20.37 6.34 -2.01
CA MET A 1 -19.07 5.63 -2.06
C MET A 1 -19.28 4.21 -1.56
N ASN A 2 -18.86 3.17 -2.28
CA ASN A 2 -19.01 1.80 -1.78
C ASN A 2 -17.87 1.49 -0.79
N MET A 3 -18.21 1.27 0.48
CA MET A 3 -17.21 1.07 1.55
C MET A 3 -16.25 -0.09 1.26
N LYS A 4 -16.75 -1.21 0.70
CA LYS A 4 -15.91 -2.36 0.33
C LYS A 4 -14.90 -1.98 -0.75
N SER A 5 -15.34 -1.22 -1.75
CA SER A 5 -14.48 -0.74 -2.83
C SER A 5 -13.41 0.22 -2.33
N PHE A 6 -13.78 1.12 -1.42
CA PHE A 6 -12.85 2.07 -0.80
C PHE A 6 -11.78 1.36 0.04
N LEU A 7 -12.19 0.43 0.90
CA LEU A 7 -11.24 -0.33 1.72
C LEU A 7 -10.29 -1.18 0.86
N LEU A 8 -10.82 -1.83 -0.17
CA LEU A 8 -10.00 -2.64 -1.07
C LEU A 8 -9.01 -1.77 -1.85
N SER A 9 -9.43 -0.62 -2.39
CA SER A 9 -8.52 0.31 -3.06
C SER A 9 -7.47 0.86 -2.10
N PHE A 10 -7.87 1.16 -0.85
CA PHE A 10 -6.97 1.67 0.16
C PHE A 10 -5.84 0.68 0.47
N ILE A 11 -6.19 -0.58 0.72
CA ILE A 11 -5.22 -1.64 0.96
C ILE A 11 -4.30 -1.82 -0.24
N LEU A 12 -4.84 -1.88 -1.46
CA LEU A 12 -4.03 -2.06 -2.67
C LEU A 12 -3.06 -0.91 -2.91
N ILE A 13 -3.51 0.34 -2.76
CA ILE A 13 -2.66 1.51 -2.97
C ILE A 13 -1.59 1.59 -1.88
N TYR A 14 -1.94 1.31 -0.62
CA TYR A 14 -0.96 1.29 0.47
C TYR A 14 0.13 0.24 0.25
N LEU A 15 -0.25 -0.97 -0.18
CA LEU A 15 0.69 -2.03 -0.54
C LEU A 15 1.56 -1.63 -1.73
N LEU A 16 0.97 -0.98 -2.75
CA LEU A 16 1.71 -0.48 -3.91
C LEU A 16 2.76 0.56 -3.51
N LEU A 17 2.40 1.49 -2.63
CA LEU A 17 3.35 2.49 -2.09
C LEU A 17 4.44 1.87 -1.22
N SER A 18 4.20 0.68 -0.65
CA SER A 18 5.16 -0.03 0.20
C SER A 18 6.09 -0.96 -0.61
N LEU A 19 5.75 -1.27 -1.87
CA LEU A 19 6.54 -2.18 -2.72
C LEU A 19 8.02 -1.81 -2.84
N PRO A 20 8.41 -0.55 -3.14
CA PRO A 20 9.82 -0.20 -3.25
C PRO A 20 10.59 -0.56 -1.98
N ALA A 21 9.95 -0.35 -0.83
CA ALA A 21 10.55 -0.63 0.45
C ALA A 21 10.69 -2.14 0.72
N PHE A 22 9.81 -2.99 0.19
CA PHE A 22 9.96 -4.45 0.27
C PHE A 22 11.18 -4.96 -0.50
N PHE A 23 11.65 -4.22 -1.49
CA PHE A 23 12.85 -4.51 -2.26
C PHE A 23 14.09 -3.77 -1.75
N GLY A 24 14.03 -3.14 -0.57
CA GLY A 24 15.14 -2.40 0.01
C GLY A 24 15.48 -1.10 -0.71
N ILE A 25 14.55 -0.53 -1.48
CA ILE A 25 14.76 0.76 -2.14
C ILE A 25 14.60 1.87 -1.11
N GLY A 26 15.65 2.69 -0.94
CA GLY A 26 15.65 3.87 -0.07
C GLY A 26 16.06 3.62 1.38
N TYR A 27 16.41 2.39 1.76
CA TYR A 27 16.99 2.08 3.08
C TYR A 27 17.70 0.71 3.07
N VAL A 28 18.61 0.51 4.02
CA VAL A 28 19.33 -0.75 4.22
C VAL A 28 19.01 -1.29 5.61
N ILE A 29 18.78 -2.61 5.69
CA ILE A 29 18.66 -3.30 6.98
C ILE A 29 19.97 -4.02 7.24
N ASP A 30 20.58 -3.75 8.39
CA ASP A 30 21.75 -4.48 8.86
C ASP A 30 21.32 -5.85 9.39
N TRP A 31 21.84 -6.90 8.76
CA TRP A 31 21.51 -8.28 9.09
C TRP A 31 22.66 -8.93 9.85
N VAL A 32 22.33 -9.73 10.86
CA VAL A 32 23.29 -10.67 11.44
C VAL A 32 23.69 -11.73 10.39
N PRO A 33 24.94 -12.24 10.42
CA PRO A 33 25.43 -13.20 9.43
C PRO A 33 24.53 -14.45 9.28
N GLU A 34 23.92 -14.90 10.36
CA GLU A 34 23.08 -16.10 10.43
C GLU A 34 21.64 -15.89 9.94
N ALA A 35 21.28 -14.66 9.55
CA ALA A 35 19.92 -14.34 9.12
C ALA A 35 19.56 -15.07 7.81
N THR A 36 18.59 -15.97 7.91
CA THR A 36 18.05 -16.73 6.78
C THR A 36 17.32 -15.81 5.79
N LEU A 37 17.17 -16.27 4.54
CA LEU A 37 16.41 -15.53 3.52
C LEU A 37 14.97 -15.24 3.95
N GLY A 38 14.32 -16.16 4.66
CA GLY A 38 12.96 -15.96 5.17
C GLY A 38 12.88 -14.86 6.23
N GLN A 39 13.87 -14.79 7.13
CA GLN A 39 13.97 -13.70 8.11
C GLN A 39 14.24 -12.36 7.42
N LYS A 40 15.11 -12.35 6.40
CA LYS A 40 15.40 -11.16 5.61
C LYS A 40 14.15 -10.63 4.90
N PHE A 41 13.44 -11.52 4.22
CA PHE A 41 12.17 -11.19 3.57
C PHE A 41 11.15 -10.62 4.56
N ASN A 42 10.93 -11.28 5.70
CA ASN A 42 9.97 -10.83 6.70
C ASN A 42 10.33 -9.43 7.24
N GLY A 43 11.60 -9.18 7.56
CA GLY A 43 12.00 -7.87 8.04
C GLY A 43 11.87 -6.77 6.98
N TYR A 44 12.16 -7.04 5.70
CA TYR A 44 11.86 -6.08 4.63
C TYR A 44 10.37 -5.80 4.47
N VAL A 45 9.50 -6.81 4.63
CA VAL A 45 8.05 -6.62 4.57
C VAL A 45 7.58 -5.76 5.75
N ILE A 46 7.99 -6.07 6.97
CA ILE A 46 7.59 -5.31 8.17
C ILE A 46 8.13 -3.88 8.12
N ALA A 47 9.42 -3.71 7.83
CA ALA A 47 10.05 -2.40 7.69
C ALA A 47 9.41 -1.61 6.55
N GLY A 48 9.17 -2.26 5.40
CA GLY A 48 8.54 -1.62 4.26
C GLY A 48 7.10 -1.20 4.52
N LEU A 49 6.34 -1.95 5.32
CA LEU A 49 4.99 -1.57 5.75
C LEU A 49 5.05 -0.41 6.75
N GLY A 50 5.94 -0.45 7.73
CA GLY A 50 6.04 0.57 8.80
C GLY A 50 6.72 1.87 8.41
N ASN A 51 7.66 1.82 7.46
CA ASN A 51 8.40 3.01 7.03
C ASN A 51 7.45 4.05 6.43
N GLN A 52 7.52 5.30 6.92
CA GLN A 52 6.65 6.40 6.49
C GLN A 52 5.14 6.05 6.51
N PHE A 53 4.70 5.25 7.48
CA PHE A 53 3.31 4.75 7.54
C PHE A 53 2.27 5.87 7.44
N LEU A 54 2.47 7.00 8.13
CA LEU A 54 1.55 8.14 8.11
C LEU A 54 1.39 8.71 6.70
N LEU A 55 2.50 8.97 6.02
CA LEU A 55 2.48 9.56 4.68
C LEU A 55 1.80 8.63 3.68
N LYS A 56 2.19 7.35 3.67
CA LYS A 56 1.56 6.36 2.79
C LYS A 56 0.07 6.18 3.09
N SER A 57 -0.33 6.21 4.35
CA SER A 57 -1.74 6.13 4.75
C SER A 57 -2.52 7.33 4.23
N LEU A 58 -2.01 8.55 4.40
CA LEU A 58 -2.65 9.76 3.87
C LEU A 58 -2.80 9.71 2.35
N CYS A 59 -1.74 9.35 1.63
CA CYS A 59 -1.78 9.18 0.18
C CYS A 59 -2.80 8.12 -0.26
N ALA A 60 -2.82 6.97 0.43
CA ALA A 60 -3.76 5.89 0.13
C ALA A 60 -5.22 6.28 0.42
N VAL A 61 -5.49 7.06 1.48
CA VAL A 61 -6.85 7.60 1.75
C VAL A 61 -7.28 8.51 0.62
N ILE A 62 -6.47 9.51 0.27
CA ILE A 62 -6.80 10.50 -0.77
C ILE A 62 -7.05 9.79 -2.10
N ALA A 63 -6.12 8.93 -2.52
CA ALA A 63 -6.23 8.20 -3.78
C ALA A 63 -7.46 7.27 -3.80
N SER A 64 -7.79 6.62 -2.68
CA SER A 64 -8.98 5.77 -2.57
C SER A 64 -10.28 6.53 -2.60
N ILE A 65 -10.35 7.72 -2.01
CA ILE A 65 -11.51 8.61 -2.12
C ILE A 65 -11.71 8.98 -3.59
N VAL A 66 -10.66 9.48 -4.24
CA VAL A 66 -10.71 9.88 -5.67
C VAL A 66 -11.16 8.71 -6.55
N LEU A 67 -10.53 7.55 -6.40
CA LEU A 67 -10.88 6.36 -7.19
C LEU A 67 -12.32 5.92 -6.94
N SER A 68 -12.77 5.93 -5.69
CA SER A 68 -14.13 5.52 -5.35
C SER A 68 -15.19 6.49 -5.90
N LEU A 69 -14.91 7.79 -5.94
CA LEU A 69 -15.77 8.79 -6.57
C LEU A 69 -15.84 8.59 -8.09
N LEU A 70 -14.71 8.38 -8.76
CA LEU A 70 -14.64 8.12 -10.20
C LEU A 70 -15.40 6.85 -10.61
N LEU A 71 -15.22 5.76 -9.85
CA LEU A 71 -15.93 4.50 -10.10
C LEU A 71 -17.44 4.62 -9.83
N SER A 72 -17.84 5.44 -8.86
CA SER A 72 -19.26 5.71 -8.58
C SER A 72 -19.93 6.41 -9.77
N ASN A 73 -19.29 7.44 -10.32
CA ASN A 73 -19.82 8.21 -11.45
C ASN A 73 -19.94 7.36 -12.72
N ARG A 74 -18.99 6.43 -12.95
CA ARG A 74 -19.05 5.48 -14.09
C ARG A 74 -20.22 4.49 -13.99
N LYS A 75 -20.65 4.11 -12.79
CA LYS A 75 -21.80 3.22 -12.60
C LYS A 75 -23.13 3.91 -12.92
N VAL A 76 -23.21 5.22 -12.70
CA VAL A 76 -24.40 6.03 -13.04
C VAL A 76 -24.52 6.17 -14.56
N GLY A 77 -23.43 6.51 -15.25
CA GLY A 77 -23.44 6.65 -16.72
C GLY A 77 -23.63 5.35 -17.52
N LYS A 78 -23.47 4.17 -16.89
CA LYS A 78 -23.78 2.86 -17.52
C LYS A 78 -25.22 2.38 -17.31
N ARG A 79 -26.02 3.08 -16.49
CA ARG A 79 -27.43 2.75 -16.21
C ARG A 79 -28.42 3.65 -16.95
N MET A 80 -27.93 4.65 -17.68
CA MET A 80 -28.67 5.36 -18.72
C MET A 80 -28.37 4.70 -20.06
#